data_AF-A0A4P5Z833-F1
#
_entry.id   AF-A0A4P5Z833-F1
#
_cell.length_a   1.000
_cell.length_b   1.000
_cell.length_c   1.000
_cell.angle_alpha   90.00
_cell.angle_beta   90.00
_cell.angle_gamma   90.00
#
_symmetry.space_group_name_H-M   'P 1'
#
loop_
_entity.id
_entity.type
_entity.pdbx_description
1 polymer ?
#
loop_
_entity_poly.entity_id
_entity_poly.type
_entity_poly.pdbx_seq_one_letter_code
_entity_poly.pdbx_strand_id
1 'polypeptide(L)'
;MALLCLEFFGLAANAQYGLSVQLMAAGQGMAAAWTLVKWPEIAQHCARGDHAAMRRVFQPRLWRQLISMGVFSAIIVPCAQPVLRWLGSNKEVLPPVWFALLAINALLESHLSAWGMLIATGNRIPVTWAVLLSNLTSVTLAAILTASVLPGIGALVLAPLLVGCAFNYWYWVGYGARFLGSTWPRFLFQRQP
;
A
#
# COMPACT_ATOMS: atom_id res chain seq x y z
N MET A 1 -10.06 -10.20 -7.16
CA MET A 1 -10.84 -9.93 -5.93
C MET A 1 -12.26 -9.47 -6.20
N ALA A 2 -12.50 -8.41 -6.98
CA ALA A 2 -13.85 -7.89 -7.23
C ALA A 2 -14.81 -8.94 -7.85
N LEU A 3 -14.32 -9.79 -8.77
CA LEU A 3 -15.11 -10.89 -9.34
C LEU A 3 -15.50 -11.94 -8.29
N LEU A 4 -14.57 -12.33 -7.41
CA LEU A 4 -14.85 -13.24 -6.28
C LEU A 4 -15.85 -12.62 -5.28
N CYS A 5 -15.77 -11.31 -5.03
CA CYS A 5 -16.74 -10.63 -4.16
C CYS A 5 -18.16 -10.69 -4.74
N LEU A 6 -18.26 -10.48 -6.05
CA LEU A 6 -19.53 -10.41 -6.76
C LEU A 6 -20.19 -11.78 -6.85
N GLU A 7 -19.39 -12.84 -7.04
CA GLU A 7 -19.85 -14.23 -7.11
C GLU A 7 -20.27 -14.80 -5.75
N PHE A 8 -19.52 -14.53 -4.67
CA PHE A 8 -19.78 -15.13 -3.35
C PHE A 8 -20.65 -14.28 -2.41
N PHE A 9 -20.59 -12.95 -2.49
CA PHE A 9 -21.22 -12.05 -1.50
C PHE A 9 -22.28 -11.10 -2.08
N GLY A 10 -22.48 -11.13 -3.41
CA GLY A 10 -23.48 -10.33 -4.10
C GLY A 10 -23.10 -8.86 -4.32
N LEU A 11 -23.96 -8.12 -5.04
CA LEU A 11 -23.68 -6.74 -5.48
C LEU A 11 -23.46 -5.76 -4.32
N ALA A 12 -24.22 -5.90 -3.23
CA ALA A 12 -24.15 -4.97 -2.10
C ALA A 12 -22.77 -5.03 -1.42
N ALA A 13 -22.29 -6.22 -1.08
CA ALA A 13 -20.97 -6.44 -0.48
C ALA A 13 -19.82 -5.95 -1.38
N ASN A 14 -19.91 -6.23 -2.69
CA ASN A 14 -18.92 -5.76 -3.66
C ASN A 14 -18.90 -4.22 -3.77
N ALA A 15 -20.06 -3.56 -3.68
CA ALA A 15 -20.14 -2.10 -3.68
C ALA A 15 -19.50 -1.48 -2.43
N GLN A 16 -19.74 -2.06 -1.24
CA GLN A 16 -19.11 -1.61 0.01
C GLN A 16 -17.57 -1.75 -0.05
N TYR A 17 -17.10 -2.90 -0.54
CA TYR A 17 -15.67 -3.18 -0.74
C TYR A 17 -15.03 -2.25 -1.76
N GLY A 18 -15.65 -2.11 -2.93
CA GLY A 18 -15.18 -1.21 -3.98
C GLY A 18 -15.06 0.24 -3.52
N LEU A 19 -16.08 0.74 -2.81
CA LEU A 19 -16.07 2.11 -2.25
C LEU A 19 -14.90 2.30 -1.26
N SER A 20 -14.71 1.31 -0.38
CA SER A 20 -13.65 1.36 0.65
C SER A 20 -12.24 1.36 0.02
N VAL A 21 -12.04 0.54 -1.01
CA VAL A 21 -10.78 0.50 -1.78
C VAL A 21 -10.55 1.82 -2.53
N GLN A 22 -11.57 2.40 -3.15
CA GLN A 22 -11.45 3.67 -3.87
C GLN A 22 -11.07 4.83 -2.93
N LEU A 23 -11.68 4.89 -1.74
CA LEU A 23 -11.31 5.89 -0.72
C LEU A 23 -9.83 5.78 -0.33
N MET A 24 -9.34 4.55 -0.12
CA MET A 24 -7.92 4.34 0.16
C MET A 24 -7.04 4.74 -1.01
N ALA A 25 -7.39 4.36 -2.24
CA ALA A 25 -6.64 4.69 -3.45
C ALA A 25 -6.54 6.21 -3.68
N ALA A 26 -7.60 6.96 -3.40
CA ALA A 26 -7.58 8.41 -3.45
C ALA A 26 -6.57 9.00 -2.46
N GLY A 27 -6.58 8.52 -1.21
CA GLY A 27 -5.59 8.91 -0.19
C GLY A 27 -4.15 8.58 -0.59
N GLN A 28 -3.94 7.38 -1.15
CA GLN A 28 -2.62 6.96 -1.65
C GLN A 28 -2.11 7.89 -2.76
N GLY A 29 -2.97 8.27 -3.71
CA GLY A 29 -2.61 9.17 -4.80
C GLY A 29 -2.15 10.54 -4.30
N MET A 30 -2.86 11.11 -3.32
CA MET A 30 -2.47 12.38 -2.70
C MET A 30 -1.16 12.26 -1.91
N ALA A 31 -0.99 11.17 -1.16
CA ALA A 31 0.24 10.92 -0.40
C ALA A 31 1.45 10.70 -1.32
N ALA A 32 1.27 10.02 -2.45
CA ALA A 32 2.31 9.73 -3.43
C ALA A 32 2.81 10.99 -4.16
N ALA A 33 2.03 12.08 -4.19
CA ALA A 33 2.47 13.34 -4.79
C ALA A 33 3.80 13.85 -4.19
N TRP A 34 4.04 13.58 -2.90
CA TRP A 34 5.28 13.97 -2.21
C TRP A 34 6.54 13.34 -2.81
N THR A 35 6.43 12.12 -3.33
CA THR A 35 7.56 11.37 -3.91
C THR A 35 7.59 11.49 -5.43
N LEU A 36 6.43 11.50 -6.10
CA LEU A 36 6.32 11.61 -7.56
C LEU A 36 6.95 12.90 -8.10
N VAL A 37 6.74 14.05 -7.44
CA VAL A 37 7.29 15.35 -7.89
C VAL A 37 8.83 15.36 -7.86
N LYS A 38 9.43 14.58 -6.96
CA LYS A 38 10.89 14.50 -6.77
C LYS A 38 11.52 13.28 -7.44
N TRP A 39 10.70 12.45 -8.09
CA TRP A 39 11.16 11.30 -8.83
C TRP A 39 12.19 11.60 -9.93
N PRO A 40 12.00 12.61 -10.80
CA PRO A 40 12.98 12.91 -11.83
C PRO A 40 14.35 13.32 -11.26
N GLU A 41 14.37 14.04 -10.13
CA GLU A 41 15.60 14.42 -9.43
C GLU A 41 16.32 13.18 -8.85
N ILE A 42 15.57 12.27 -8.23
CA ILE A 42 16.08 10.98 -7.73
C ILE A 42 16.68 10.16 -8.89
N ALA A 43 16.01 10.13 -10.05
CA ALA A 43 16.50 9.42 -11.23
C ALA A 43 17.80 10.01 -11.79
N GLN A 44 17.95 11.34 -11.78
CA GLN A 44 19.20 11.99 -12.16
C GLN A 44 20.35 11.65 -11.22
N HIS A 45 20.12 11.64 -9.90
CA HIS A 45 21.13 11.22 -8.93
C HIS A 45 21.48 9.73 -9.07
N CYS A 46 20.50 8.88 -9.36
CA CYS A 46 20.72 7.47 -9.64
C CYS A 46 21.60 7.25 -10.89
N ALA A 47 21.37 8.00 -11.97
CA ALA A 47 22.18 7.93 -13.19
C ALA A 47 23.63 8.41 -12.95
N ARG A 48 23.83 9.33 -12.00
CA ARG A 48 25.16 9.82 -11.59
C ARG A 48 25.86 8.91 -10.56
N GLY A 49 25.18 7.87 -10.05
CA GLY A 49 25.71 7.01 -8.98
C GLY A 49 25.82 7.69 -7.62
N ASP A 50 25.21 8.86 -7.42
CA ASP A 50 25.28 9.61 -6.16
C ASP A 50 24.21 9.12 -5.17
N HIS A 51 24.49 7.96 -4.57
CA HIS A 51 23.60 7.31 -3.60
C HIS A 51 23.38 8.14 -2.33
N ALA A 52 24.34 9.02 -1.97
CA ALA A 52 24.24 9.87 -0.79
C ALA A 52 23.22 11.00 -1.02
N ALA A 53 23.30 11.69 -2.16
CA ALA A 53 22.30 12.69 -2.54
C ALA A 53 20.91 12.07 -2.70
N MET A 54 20.83 10.89 -3.32
CA MET A 54 19.57 10.15 -3.45
C MET A 54 18.92 9.87 -2.09
N ARG A 55 19.73 9.46 -1.09
CA ARG A 55 19.27 9.22 0.28
C ARG A 55 18.71 10.48 0.94
N ARG A 56 19.38 11.63 0.78
CA ARG A 56 18.99 12.94 1.34
C ARG A 56 17.63 13.40 0.83
N VAL A 57 17.38 13.20 -0.46
CA VAL A 57 16.12 13.62 -1.09
C VAL A 57 14.99 12.63 -0.79
N PHE A 58 15.27 11.32 -0.81
CA PHE A 58 14.24 10.29 -0.68
C PHE A 58 13.72 10.11 0.75
N GLN A 59 14.59 10.05 1.77
CA GLN A 59 14.22 9.78 3.17
C GLN A 59 13.14 10.72 3.74
N PRO A 60 13.28 12.06 3.67
CA PRO A 60 12.27 12.96 4.23
C PRO A 60 10.96 12.92 3.44
N ARG A 61 11.00 12.60 2.14
CA ARG A 61 9.81 12.52 1.28
C ARG A 61 9.02 11.25 1.53
N LEU A 62 9.71 10.13 1.73
CA LEU A 62 9.09 8.87 2.15
C LEU A 62 8.37 9.06 3.49
N TRP A 63 9.01 9.72 4.46
CA TRP A 63 8.38 10.03 5.75
C TRP A 63 7.14 10.91 5.60
N ARG A 64 7.19 11.96 4.77
CA ARG A 64 6.02 12.81 4.51
C ARG A 64 4.87 12.04 3.85
N GLN A 65 5.18 11.18 2.88
CA GLN A 65 4.19 10.30 2.25
C GLN A 65 3.54 9.38 3.30
N LEU A 66 4.34 8.67 4.11
CA LEU A 66 3.83 7.75 5.13
C LEU A 66 3.01 8.45 6.22
N ILE A 67 3.47 9.61 6.69
CA ILE A 67 2.72 10.41 7.68
C ILE A 67 1.41 10.89 7.07
N SER A 68 1.42 11.44 5.84
CA SER A 68 0.20 11.93 5.19
C SER A 68 -0.83 10.80 4.98
N MET A 69 -0.38 9.62 4.56
CA MET A 69 -1.23 8.44 4.43
C MET A 69 -1.73 7.95 5.78
N GLY A 70 -0.87 7.91 6.81
CA GLY A 70 -1.26 7.52 8.16
C GLY A 70 -2.30 8.45 8.78
N VAL A 71 -2.13 9.77 8.62
CA VAL A 71 -3.10 10.78 9.07
C VAL A 71 -4.41 10.64 8.30
N PHE A 72 -4.36 10.48 6.97
CA PHE A 72 -5.55 10.26 6.17
C PHE A 72 -6.32 9.01 6.62
N SER A 73 -5.62 7.88 6.78
CA SER A 73 -6.20 6.63 7.28
C SER A 73 -6.80 6.77 8.68
N ALA A 74 -6.11 7.47 9.60
CA ALA A 74 -6.59 7.70 10.96
C ALA A 74 -7.87 8.56 11.02
N ILE A 75 -8.05 9.48 10.07
CA ILE A 75 -9.24 10.33 9.97
C ILE A 75 -10.37 9.58 9.25
N ILE A 76 -10.07 8.96 8.11
CA ILE A 76 -11.10 8.37 7.25
C ILE A 76 -11.75 7.13 7.86
N VAL A 77 -11.01 6.31 8.63
CA VAL A 77 -11.56 5.10 9.26
C VAL A 77 -12.74 5.42 10.20
N PRO A 78 -12.63 6.36 11.16
CA PRO A 78 -13.76 6.76 11.99
C PRO A 78 -14.74 7.70 11.27
N CYS A 79 -14.30 8.54 10.33
CA CYS A 79 -15.15 9.55 9.71
C CYS A 79 -15.92 9.07 8.47
N ALA A 80 -15.52 7.98 7.80
CA ALA A 80 -16.15 7.54 6.55
C ALA A 80 -17.64 7.22 6.74
N GLN A 81 -17.98 6.39 7.72
CA GLN A 81 -19.36 5.99 7.99
C GLN A 81 -20.28 7.15 8.40
N PRO A 82 -19.92 8.05 9.32
CA PRO A 82 -20.77 9.20 9.65
C PRO A 82 -20.92 10.19 8.48
N VAL A 83 -19.87 10.39 7.67
CA VAL A 83 -19.95 11.24 6.48
C VAL A 83 -20.91 10.65 5.44
N LEU A 84 -20.87 9.33 5.21
CA LEU A 84 -21.79 8.64 4.31
C LEU A 84 -23.26 8.73 4.77
N ARG A 85 -23.50 8.60 6.08
CA ARG A 85 -24.82 8.79 6.67
C ARG A 85 -25.31 10.23 6.53
N TRP A 86 -24.43 11.20 6.70
CA TRP A 86 -24.76 12.62 6.52
C TRP A 86 -25.09 12.96 5.07
N LEU A 87 -24.41 12.33 4.11
CA LEU A 87 -24.69 12.46 2.67
C LEU A 87 -25.99 11.76 2.24
N GLY A 88 -26.76 11.17 3.16
CA GLY A 88 -28.00 10.46 2.86
C GLY A 88 -27.78 9.19 2.02
N SER A 89 -26.54 8.68 1.98
CA SER A 89 -26.23 7.49 1.21
C SER A 89 -26.61 6.24 2.00
N ASN A 90 -27.44 5.38 1.41
CA ASN A 90 -27.69 4.02 1.92
C ASN A 90 -26.48 3.08 1.72
N LYS A 91 -25.33 3.64 1.31
CA LYS A 91 -24.07 2.91 1.09
C LYS A 91 -23.30 2.87 2.39
N GLU A 92 -23.07 1.67 2.89
CA GLU A 92 -22.18 1.45 4.04
C GLU A 92 -20.75 1.18 3.57
N VAL A 93 -19.77 1.58 4.36
CA VAL A 93 -18.38 1.10 4.18
C VAL A 93 -18.20 -0.24 4.88
N LEU A 94 -17.04 -0.90 4.64
CA LEU A 94 -16.69 -2.09 5.39
C LEU A 94 -16.79 -1.87 6.89
N PRO A 95 -17.09 -2.94 7.68
CA PRO A 95 -17.05 -2.86 9.13
C PRO A 95 -15.70 -2.28 9.61
N PRO A 96 -15.70 -1.48 10.71
CA PRO A 96 -14.53 -0.67 11.09
C PRO A 96 -13.24 -1.47 11.24
N VAL A 97 -13.33 -2.71 11.72
CA VAL A 97 -12.18 -3.62 11.87
C VAL A 97 -11.56 -3.96 10.50
N TRP A 98 -12.38 -4.31 9.52
CA TRP A 98 -11.91 -4.65 8.17
C TRP A 98 -11.45 -3.41 7.40
N PHE A 99 -12.09 -2.27 7.63
CA PHE A 99 -11.67 -1.02 7.02
C PHE A 99 -10.32 -0.54 7.57
N ALA A 100 -10.07 -0.70 8.87
CA ALA A 100 -8.76 -0.45 9.48
C ALA A 100 -7.67 -1.37 8.91
N LEU A 101 -7.98 -2.67 8.74
CA LEU A 101 -7.04 -3.61 8.10
C LEU A 101 -6.74 -3.24 6.65
N LEU A 102 -7.76 -2.81 5.90
CA LEU A 102 -7.57 -2.30 4.53
C LEU A 102 -6.69 -1.05 4.51
N ALA A 103 -6.88 -0.14 5.48
CA ALA A 103 -6.05 1.06 5.61
C ALA A 103 -4.58 0.73 5.96
N ILE A 104 -4.35 -0.27 6.81
CA ILE A 104 -3.00 -0.79 7.11
C ILE A 104 -2.39 -1.40 5.84
N ASN A 105 -3.15 -2.22 5.11
CA ASN A 105 -2.71 -2.80 3.84
C ASN A 105 -2.32 -1.71 2.84
N ALA A 106 -3.16 -0.68 2.69
CA ALA A 106 -2.92 0.46 1.82
C ALA A 106 -1.66 1.27 2.20
N LEU A 107 -1.38 1.41 3.49
CA LEU A 107 -0.17 2.07 3.98
C LEU A 107 1.09 1.26 3.67
N LEU A 108 1.04 -0.06 3.91
CA LEU A 108 2.15 -0.97 3.60
C LEU A 108 2.42 -1.06 2.10
N GLU A 109 1.36 -1.06 1.29
CA GLU A 109 1.45 -1.03 -0.17
C GLU A 109 2.02 0.31 -0.68
N SER A 110 1.62 1.43 -0.08
CA SER A 110 2.22 2.74 -0.38
C SER A 110 3.72 2.78 -0.07
N HIS A 111 4.10 2.17 1.06
CA HIS A 111 5.50 2.03 1.45
C HIS A 111 6.28 1.19 0.43
N LEU A 112 5.76 0.01 0.09
CA LEU A 112 6.34 -0.89 -0.92
C LEU A 112 6.48 -0.21 -2.28
N SER A 113 5.44 0.51 -2.72
CA SER A 113 5.41 1.19 -4.01
C SER A 113 6.56 2.21 -4.13
N ALA A 114 6.81 2.99 -3.07
CA ALA A 114 7.91 3.96 -3.05
C ALA A 114 9.29 3.28 -3.18
N TRP A 115 9.52 2.15 -2.50
CA TRP A 115 10.76 1.38 -2.62
C TRP A 115 10.88 0.66 -3.97
N GLY A 116 9.77 0.13 -4.49
CA GLY A 116 9.71 -0.52 -5.79
C GLY A 116 10.06 0.43 -6.91
N MET A 117 9.56 1.66 -6.84
CA MET A 117 9.90 2.71 -7.79
C MET A 117 11.41 3.00 -7.76
N LEU A 118 12.02 3.08 -6.57
CA LEU A 118 13.44 3.33 -6.40
C LEU A 118 14.31 2.28 -7.08
N ILE A 119 13.93 1.02 -6.95
CA ILE A 119 14.60 -0.11 -7.60
C ILE A 119 14.42 -0.03 -9.12
N ALA A 120 13.22 0.33 -9.59
CA ALA A 120 12.93 0.50 -11.01
C ALA A 120 13.77 1.62 -11.66
N THR A 121 14.02 2.71 -10.94
CA THR A 121 14.92 3.79 -11.41
C THR A 121 16.36 3.33 -11.56
N GLY A 122 16.79 2.32 -10.81
CA GLY A 122 18.07 1.63 -11.01
C GLY A 122 18.10 0.68 -12.22
N ASN A 123 17.10 0.75 -13.10
CA ASN A 123 16.87 -0.14 -14.24
C ASN A 123 16.83 -1.65 -13.87
N ARG A 124 16.47 -1.95 -12.62
CA ARG A 124 16.19 -3.31 -12.17
C ARG A 124 14.67 -3.44 -12.06
N ILE A 125 14.08 -4.33 -12.87
CA ILE A 125 12.63 -4.59 -12.90
C ILE A 125 12.21 -5.89 -12.16
N PRO A 126 12.91 -6.41 -11.13
CA PRO A 126 12.49 -7.66 -10.49
C PRO A 126 11.23 -7.48 -9.61
N VAL A 127 10.88 -6.25 -9.24
CA VAL A 127 9.75 -5.95 -8.35
C VAL A 127 8.41 -6.29 -9.00
N THR A 128 8.26 -6.03 -10.30
CA THR A 128 6.99 -6.22 -11.02
C THR A 128 6.52 -7.67 -11.00
N TRP A 129 7.45 -8.62 -11.20
CA TRP A 129 7.15 -10.06 -11.17
C TRP A 129 6.71 -10.55 -9.79
N ALA A 130 7.34 -10.06 -8.73
CA ALA A 130 6.96 -10.44 -7.38
C ALA A 130 5.64 -9.83 -6.94
N VAL A 131 5.32 -8.61 -7.37
CA VAL A 131 3.99 -8.01 -7.15
C VAL A 131 2.92 -8.80 -7.91
N LEU A 132 3.18 -9.21 -9.16
CA LEU A 132 2.28 -10.09 -9.93
C LEU A 132 2.04 -11.42 -9.22
N LEU A 133 3.12 -12.10 -8.80
CA LEU A 133 3.02 -13.37 -8.10
C LEU A 133 2.25 -13.22 -6.80
N SER A 134 2.53 -12.17 -6.03
CA SER A 134 1.85 -11.90 -4.77
C SER A 134 0.36 -11.63 -4.96
N ASN A 135 -0.02 -10.90 -6.01
CA ASN A 135 -1.43 -10.68 -6.32
C ASN A 135 -2.14 -12.00 -6.69
N LEU A 136 -1.50 -12.86 -7.48
CA LEU A 136 -2.02 -14.19 -7.80
C LEU A 136 -2.19 -15.03 -6.53
N THR A 137 -1.14 -15.13 -5.69
CA THR A 137 -1.21 -15.87 -4.42
C THR A 137 -2.27 -15.30 -3.49
N SER A 138 -2.47 -13.98 -3.47
CA SER A 138 -3.51 -13.33 -2.67
C SER A 138 -4.91 -13.76 -3.12
N VAL A 139 -5.16 -13.82 -4.43
CA VAL A 139 -6.43 -14.30 -4.99
C VAL A 139 -6.68 -15.76 -4.61
N THR A 140 -5.67 -16.62 -4.75
CA THR A 140 -5.78 -18.04 -4.38
C THR A 140 -6.04 -18.22 -2.89
N LEU A 141 -5.30 -17.47 -2.05
CA LEU A 141 -5.46 -17.52 -0.60
C LEU A 141 -6.83 -16.99 -0.16
N ALA A 142 -7.35 -15.92 -0.79
CA ALA A 142 -8.69 -15.43 -0.51
C ALA A 142 -9.76 -16.46 -0.86
N ALA A 143 -9.62 -17.16 -2.00
CA ALA A 143 -10.56 -18.22 -2.38
C ALA A 143 -10.56 -19.36 -1.34
N ILE A 144 -9.37 -19.79 -0.89
CA ILE A 144 -9.22 -20.82 0.15
C ILE A 144 -9.83 -20.36 1.48
N LEU A 145 -9.48 -19.16 1.95
CA LEU A 145 -9.97 -18.61 3.23
C LEU A 145 -11.49 -18.42 3.25
N THR A 146 -12.05 -17.96 2.13
CA THR A 146 -13.50 -17.79 1.96
C THR A 146 -14.23 -19.13 2.02
N ALA A 147 -13.61 -20.20 1.48
CA ALA A 147 -14.19 -21.54 1.46
C ALA A 147 -14.06 -22.31 2.78
N SER A 148 -13.12 -21.96 3.66
CA SER A 148 -12.77 -22.81 4.82
C SER A 148 -12.84 -22.15 6.20
N VAL A 149 -12.40 -20.89 6.36
CA VAL A 149 -12.15 -20.31 7.71
C VAL A 149 -13.02 -19.09 8.02
N LEU A 150 -13.26 -18.22 7.03
CA LEU A 150 -13.98 -16.96 7.20
C LEU A 150 -14.90 -16.73 5.98
N PRO A 151 -16.17 -17.14 6.04
CA PRO A 151 -17.13 -16.92 4.96
C PRO A 151 -17.63 -15.46 4.94
N GLY A 152 -16.70 -14.51 4.79
CA GLY A 152 -16.99 -13.08 4.85
C GLY A 152 -16.02 -12.22 4.05
N ILE A 153 -16.42 -10.98 3.80
CA ILE A 153 -15.65 -9.95 3.07
C ILE A 153 -14.24 -9.74 3.67
N GLY A 154 -14.05 -10.07 4.95
CA GLY A 154 -12.77 -10.01 5.63
C GLY A 154 -11.67 -10.88 5.03
N ALA A 155 -12.00 -12.03 4.43
CA ALA A 155 -11.02 -12.90 3.75
C ALA A 155 -10.35 -12.18 2.57
N LEU A 156 -11.10 -11.30 1.88
CA LEU A 156 -10.62 -10.54 0.73
C LEU A 156 -9.66 -9.41 1.15
N VAL A 157 -9.78 -8.89 2.37
CA VAL A 157 -8.87 -7.88 2.94
C VAL A 157 -7.65 -8.53 3.58
N LEU A 158 -7.82 -9.66 4.28
CA LEU A 158 -6.74 -10.36 4.97
C LEU A 158 -5.77 -11.05 4.02
N ALA A 159 -6.26 -11.68 2.95
CA ALA A 159 -5.41 -12.42 2.03
C ALA A 159 -4.26 -11.57 1.42
N PRO A 160 -4.51 -10.38 0.84
CA PRO A 160 -3.44 -9.54 0.33
C PRO A 160 -2.51 -9.01 1.42
N LEU A 161 -3.05 -8.71 2.62
CA LEU A 161 -2.24 -8.28 3.76
C LEU A 161 -1.27 -9.39 4.19
N LEU A 162 -1.74 -10.63 4.32
CA LEU A 162 -0.92 -11.77 4.76
C LEU A 162 0.16 -12.12 3.73
N VAL A 163 -0.19 -12.18 2.45
CA VAL A 163 0.78 -12.44 1.37
C VAL A 163 1.78 -11.28 1.26
N GLY A 164 1.32 -10.03 1.38
CA GLY A 164 2.16 -8.84 1.40
C GLY A 164 3.16 -8.86 2.55
N CYS A 165 2.71 -9.19 3.76
CA CYS A 165 3.57 -9.35 4.95
C CYS A 165 4.55 -10.51 4.81
N ALA A 166 4.14 -11.62 4.17
CA ALA A 166 4.97 -12.81 4.02
C ALA A 166 6.21 -12.56 3.15
N PHE A 167 6.12 -11.70 2.13
CA PHE A 167 7.26 -11.47 1.22
C PHE A 167 7.49 -10.00 0.91
N ASN A 168 6.48 -9.28 0.44
CA ASN A 168 6.71 -8.00 -0.20
C ASN A 168 7.20 -6.90 0.75
N TYR A 169 6.61 -6.79 1.94
CA TYR A 169 6.83 -5.61 2.79
C TYR A 169 8.20 -5.54 3.45
N TRP A 170 8.91 -6.66 3.57
CA TRP A 170 10.23 -6.71 4.20
C TRP A 170 11.36 -6.99 3.19
N TYR A 171 11.12 -7.86 2.21
CA TYR A 171 12.14 -8.25 1.24
C TYR A 171 12.54 -7.09 0.33
N TRP A 172 11.58 -6.42 -0.31
CA TRP A 172 11.84 -5.34 -1.26
C TRP A 172 12.37 -4.08 -0.59
N VAL A 173 11.89 -3.81 0.61
CA VAL A 173 12.34 -2.71 1.44
C VAL A 173 13.80 -2.92 1.85
N GLY A 174 14.18 -4.13 2.25
CA GLY A 174 15.57 -4.50 2.52
C GLY A 174 16.45 -4.44 1.27
N TYR A 175 15.95 -4.90 0.12
CA TYR A 175 16.67 -4.85 -1.16
C TYR A 175 16.91 -3.40 -1.61
N GLY A 176 15.90 -2.54 -1.54
CA GLY A 176 16.01 -1.13 -1.88
C GLY A 176 16.95 -0.36 -0.95
N ALA A 177 16.97 -0.69 0.34
CA ALA A 177 17.95 -0.13 1.27
C ALA A 177 19.38 -0.53 0.89
N ARG A 178 19.61 -1.80 0.53
CA ARG A 178 20.92 -2.28 0.05
C ARG A 178 21.34 -1.61 -1.26
N PHE A 179 20.39 -1.33 -2.15
CA PHE A 179 20.63 -0.56 -3.37
C PHE A 179 21.17 0.86 -3.08
N LEU A 180 20.75 1.45 -1.96
CA LEU A 180 21.24 2.73 -1.46
C LEU A 180 22.53 2.63 -0.61
N GLY A 181 23.14 1.44 -0.51
CA GLY A 181 24.32 1.21 0.34
C GLY A 181 24.04 1.31 1.85
N SER A 182 22.79 1.12 2.28
CA SER A 182 22.39 1.21 3.69
C SER A 182 21.57 -0.01 4.13
N THR A 183 21.35 -0.17 5.44
CA THR A 183 20.31 -1.05 5.97
C THR A 183 19.02 -0.25 6.18
N TRP A 184 17.85 -0.92 6.10
CA TRP A 184 16.55 -0.28 6.27
C TRP A 184 16.40 0.53 7.57
N PRO A 185 16.72 0.00 8.77
CA PRO A 185 16.56 0.78 10.00
C PRO A 185 17.55 1.95 10.06
N ARG A 186 18.77 1.76 9.52
CA ARG A 186 19.76 2.85 9.44
C ARG A 186 19.30 3.96 8.49
N PHE A 187 18.65 3.61 7.39
CA PHE A 187 18.07 4.58 6.45
C PHE A 187 16.92 5.38 7.07
N LEU A 188 16.06 4.75 7.89
CA LEU A 188 14.92 5.46 8.49
C LEU A 188 15.32 6.32 9.69
N PHE A 189 16.22 5.84 10.55
CA PHE A 189 16.52 6.45 11.85
C PHE A 189 17.79 7.30 11.89
N GLN A 190 18.72 7.20 10.92
CA GLN A 190 19.82 8.16 10.86
C GLN A 190 19.31 9.50 10.35
N ARG A 191 19.25 10.50 11.26
CA ARG A 191 19.23 11.91 10.87
C ARG A 191 20.54 12.20 10.14
N GLN A 192 20.41 12.58 8.88
CA GLN A 192 21.57 13.03 8.12
C GLN A 192 22.00 14.41 8.68
N PRO A 193 23.32 14.63 8.86
CA PRO A 193 23.85 15.91 9.32
C PRO A 193 23.58 17.04 8.33
#